data_AF-A0A239D603-F1
#
_entry.id   AF-A0A239D603-F1
#
_cell.length_a   1.000
_cell.length_b   1.000
_cell.length_c   1.000
_cell.angle_alpha   90.00
_cell.angle_beta   90.00
_cell.angle_gamma   90.00
#
_symmetry.space_group_name_H-M   'P 1'
#
loop_
_entity.id
_entity.type
_entity.pdbx_description
1 polymer ?
#
loop_
_entity_poly.entity_id
_entity_poly.type
_entity_poly.pdbx_seq_one_letter_code
_entity_poly.pdbx_strand_id
1 'polypeptide(L)' 'MQNRRIFRIILVVACFFLAGLNAYEIYTGEYNLLDVFLLVMFLIWGVLYMYLLRKGD' A
#
# COMPACT_ATOMS: atom_id res chain seq x y z
N MET A 1 15.74 -2.71 18.07
CA MET A 1 15.08 -3.22 16.85
C MET A 1 13.61 -2.78 16.67
N GLN A 2 13.03 -1.99 17.59
CA GLN A 2 11.64 -1.51 17.52
C GLN A 2 11.37 -0.55 16.34
N ASN A 3 12.40 0.17 15.88
CA ASN A 3 12.29 1.15 14.78
C ASN A 3 11.87 0.50 13.44
N ARG A 4 12.23 -0.77 13.19
CA ARG A 4 11.86 -1.47 11.95
C ARG A 4 10.37 -1.85 11.90
N ARG A 5 9.73 -2.10 13.05
CA ARG A 5 8.29 -2.39 13.12
C ARG A 5 7.46 -1.14 12.86
N ILE A 6 7.78 -0.04 13.53
CA ILE A 6 7.10 1.25 13.34
C ILE A 6 7.25 1.70 11.87
N PHE A 7 8.45 1.60 11.31
CA PHE A 7 8.69 1.90 9.90
C PHE A 7 7.84 1.05 8.95
N ARG A 8 7.71 -0.27 9.19
CA ARG A 8 6.85 -1.15 8.39
C ARG A 8 5.37 -0.77 8.50
N ILE A 9 4.89 -0.42 9.70
CA ILE A 9 3.50 0.00 9.92
C ILE A 9 3.23 1.30 9.15
N ILE A 10 4.12 2.29 9.26
CA ILE A 10 3.99 3.56 8.52
C ILE A 10 3.97 3.31 7.01
N LEU A 11 4.84 2.42 6.50
CA LEU A 11 4.86 2.04 5.09
C LEU A 11 3.56 1.37 4.64
N VAL A 12 3.01 0.46 5.45
CA VAL A 12 1.72 -0.19 5.16
C VAL A 12 0.63 0.87 5.08
N VAL A 13 0.53 1.75 6.08
CA VAL A 13 -0.46 2.83 6.09
C VAL A 13 -0.32 3.74 4.87
N ALA A 14 0.91 4.13 4.50
CA ALA A 14 1.17 4.94 3.32
C ALA A 14 0.74 4.23 2.02
N CYS A 15 1.06 2.94 1.86
CA CYS A 15 0.65 2.15 0.69
C CYS A 15 -0.88 2.06 0.57
N PHE A 16 -1.59 1.83 1.67
CA PHE A 16 -3.06 1.79 1.65
C PHE A 16 -3.67 3.16 1.35
N PHE A 17 -3.07 4.23 1.83
CA PHE A 17 -3.53 5.60 1.55
C PHE A 17 -3.35 5.96 0.06
N LEU A 18 -2.18 5.66 -0.51
CA LEU A 18 -1.88 5.86 -1.93
C LEU A 18 -2.76 4.97 -2.83
N ALA A 19 -2.95 3.71 -2.47
CA ALA A 19 -3.88 2.84 -3.17
C ALA A 19 -5.32 3.36 -3.12
N GLY A 20 -5.74 3.94 -1.99
CA GLY A 20 -7.06 4.56 -1.84
C GLY A 20 -7.25 5.81 -2.72
N LEU A 21 -6.21 6.64 -2.85
CA LEU A 21 -6.23 7.79 -3.75
C LEU A 21 -6.35 7.37 -5.22
N ASN A 22 -5.54 6.40 -5.65
CA ASN A 22 -5.64 5.88 -7.01
C ASN A 22 -6.99 5.19 -7.26
N ALA A 23 -7.54 4.49 -6.25
CA ALA A 23 -8.87 3.89 -6.33
C ALA A 23 -9.97 4.95 -6.52
N TYR A 24 -9.81 6.10 -5.87
CA TYR A 24 -10.71 7.23 -6.01
C TYR A 24 -10.65 7.83 -7.43
N GLU A 25 -9.45 8.02 -7.99
CA GLU A 25 -9.28 8.48 -9.37
C GLU A 25 -9.93 7.51 -10.38
N ILE A 26 -9.73 6.20 -10.17
CA ILE A 26 -10.39 5.14 -10.95
C ILE A 26 -11.92 5.22 -10.83
N TYR A 27 -12.42 5.45 -9.62
CA TYR A 27 -13.85 5.57 -9.38
C TYR A 27 -14.46 6.83 -10.03
N THR A 28 -13.73 7.94 -10.05
CA THR A 28 -14.16 9.18 -10.73
C THR A 28 -14.10 9.09 -12.26
N GLY A 29 -13.50 8.04 -12.81
CA GLY A 29 -13.42 7.79 -14.25
C GLY A 29 -12.30 8.52 -14.98
N GLU A 30 -11.57 9.42 -14.31
CA GLU A 30 -10.37 10.08 -14.81
C GLU A 30 -9.11 9.33 -14.37
N TYR A 31 -8.94 8.08 -14.82
CA TYR A 31 -7.77 7.28 -14.49
C TYR A 31 -6.98 6.86 -15.72
N ASN A 32 -5.67 6.74 -15.53
CA ASN A 32 -4.77 6.13 -16.49
C ASN A 32 -4.46 4.68 -16.09
N LEU A 33 -3.97 3.91 -17.06
CA LEU A 33 -3.45 2.56 -16.83
C LEU A 33 -2.34 2.54 -15.75
N LEU A 34 -1.62 3.66 -15.57
CA LEU A 34 -0.62 3.82 -14.52
C LEU A 34 -1.23 3.82 -13.12
N ASP A 35 -2.41 4.40 -12.92
CA ASP A 35 -3.04 4.51 -11.60
C ASP A 35 -3.51 3.13 -11.13
N VAL A 36 -4.05 2.34 -12.06
CA VAL A 36 -4.40 0.92 -11.86
C VAL A 36 -3.16 0.08 -11.53
N PHE A 37 -2.08 0.27 -12.29
CA PHE A 37 -0.82 -0.44 -12.04
C PHE A 37 -0.24 -0.11 -10.66
N LEU A 38 -0.21 1.18 -10.31
CA LEU A 38 0.26 1.66 -9.00
C LEU A 38 -0.61 1.12 -7.87
N LEU A 39 -1.94 1.10 -8.04
CA LEU A 39 -2.86 0.55 -7.05
C LEU A 39 -2.57 -0.93 -6.77
N VAL A 40 -2.40 -1.73 -7.82
CA VAL A 40 -2.08 -3.16 -7.69
C VAL A 40 -0.70 -3.35 -7.05
N MET A 41 0.31 -2.57 -7.44
CA MET A 41 1.64 -2.60 -6.82
C MET A 41 1.56 -2.27 -5.33
N PHE A 42 0.89 -1.19 -4.94
CA PHE A 42 0.77 -0.79 -3.54
C PHE A 42 0.02 -1.84 -2.70
N LEU A 43 -1.00 -2.50 -3.26
CA LEU A 43 -1.67 -3.63 -2.62
C LEU A 43 -0.73 -4.82 -2.38
N ILE A 44 0.05 -5.22 -3.39
CA ILE A 44 1.01 -6.32 -3.28
C ILE A 44 2.05 -5.99 -2.19
N TRP A 45 2.61 -4.79 -2.20
CA TRP A 45 3.58 -4.36 -1.19
C TRP A 45 2.96 -4.25 0.21
N GLY A 46 1.74 -3.70 0.32
CA GLY A 46 1.02 -3.61 1.58
C GLY A 46 0.77 -4.98 2.22
N VAL A 47 0.34 -5.96 1.42
CA VAL A 47 0.12 -7.34 1.87
C VAL A 47 1.45 -8.01 2.26
N LEU A 48 2.51 -7.84 1.45
CA LEU A 48 3.85 -8.34 1.77
C LEU A 48 4.38 -7.79 3.10
N TYR A 49 4.25 -6.48 3.33
CA TYR A 49 4.70 -5.87 4.57
C TYR A 49 3.84 -6.28 5.77
N MET A 50 2.52 -6.43 5.61
CA MET A 50 1.66 -7.03 6.65
C MET A 50 2.11 -8.45 7.00
N TYR A 51 2.39 -9.27 5.99
CA TYR A 51 2.84 -10.65 6.20
C TYR A 51 4.20 -10.69 6.92
N LEU A 52 5.13 -9.82 6.53
CA LEU A 52 6.42 -9.66 7.21
C LEU A 52 6.30 -9.09 8.64
N LEU A 53 5.25 -8.30 8.91
CA LEU A 53 4.94 -7.83 10.27
C LEU A 53 4.46 -9.00 11.14
N ARG A 54 3.57 -9.85 10.59
CA ARG A 54 2.97 -10.99 11.29
C ARG A 54 3.92 -12.17 11.48
N LYS A 55 4.88 -12.38 10.56
CA LYS A 55 5.87 -13.46 10.63
C LYS A 55 7.11 -13.09 11.48
N GLY A 56 7.24 -11.83 11.86
CA GLY A 56 8.35 -11.29 12.65
C GLY A 56 7.96 -10.86 14.07
N ASP A 57 6.82 -11.34 14.58
CA ASP A 57 6.58 -11.61 16.00
C ASP A 57 6.73 -13.11 16.22
#